data_AF-A0A956KIF7-F1
#
_entry.id   AF-A0A956KIF7-F1
#
_cell.length_a   1.000
_cell.length_b   1.000
_cell.length_c   1.000
_cell.angle_alpha   90.00
_cell.angle_beta   90.00
_cell.angle_gamma   90.00
#
_symmetry.space_group_name_H-M   'P 1'
#
loop_
_entity.id
_entity.type
_entity.pdbx_description
1 polymer ?
#
loop_
_entity_poly.entity_id
_entity_poly.type
_entity_poly.pdbx_seq_one_letter_code
_entity_poly.pdbx_strand_id
1 'polypeptide(L)'
;MSERSSDSDLETLETPEPQPSTRLVSVAVPVALDRPFSYEVPTELPIPAPGSRVVVPFGRRVLVGIVRRRGAAAIALAAAPSRLRALIDCLDPPERPALTDDLV
;
A
#
# COMPACT_ATOMS: atom_id res chain seq x y z
N MET A 1 34.69 14.74 -48.43
CA MET A 1 33.94 13.56 -48.00
C MET A 1 34.77 12.91 -46.89
N SER A 2 34.59 13.37 -45.65
CA SER A 2 35.29 12.86 -44.46
C SER A 2 34.25 12.79 -43.36
N GLU A 3 33.89 11.56 -43.03
CA GLU A 3 32.86 11.20 -42.07
C GLU A 3 33.41 11.25 -40.64
N ARG A 4 32.54 11.78 -39.77
CA ARG A 4 32.26 11.35 -38.38
C ARG A 4 33.34 11.46 -37.31
N SER A 5 32.80 11.66 -36.11
CA SER A 5 33.39 11.41 -34.79
C SER A 5 34.08 12.67 -34.24
N SER A 6 33.81 13.14 -33.03
CA SER A 6 32.93 12.71 -31.95
C SER A 6 32.92 13.90 -31.00
N ASP A 7 31.75 14.33 -30.54
CA ASP A 7 31.62 14.85 -29.17
C ASP A 7 30.14 15.06 -28.88
N SER A 8 29.51 14.03 -28.32
CA SER A 8 28.19 14.14 -27.72
C SER A 8 28.15 13.09 -26.62
N ASP A 9 29.05 13.25 -25.67
CA ASP A 9 28.91 12.68 -24.34
C ASP A 9 27.75 13.39 -23.64
N LEU A 10 26.53 13.07 -24.09
CA LEU A 10 25.33 13.33 -23.30
C LEU A 10 25.34 12.31 -22.17
N GLU A 11 25.89 12.76 -21.06
CA GLU A 11 25.82 12.15 -19.74
C GLU A 11 24.38 11.65 -19.52
N THR A 12 24.25 10.33 -19.58
CA THR A 12 22.99 9.64 -19.33
C THR A 12 22.60 9.98 -17.91
N LEU A 13 21.58 10.83 -17.77
CA LEU A 13 20.91 11.05 -16.49
C LEU A 13 20.38 9.68 -16.06
N GLU A 14 21.14 9.02 -15.19
CA GLU A 14 20.72 7.87 -14.41
C GLU A 14 19.44 8.30 -13.72
N THR A 15 18.31 7.96 -14.34
CA THR A 15 17.01 8.16 -13.73
C THR A 15 17.06 7.28 -12.50
N PRO A 16 16.97 7.81 -11.27
CA PRO A 16 16.93 6.95 -10.10
C PRO A 16 15.77 5.99 -10.34
N GLU A 17 16.09 4.69 -10.42
CA GLU A 17 15.07 3.66 -10.59
C GLU A 17 13.95 3.98 -9.59
N PRO A 18 12.67 4.02 -10.02
CA PRO A 18 11.58 4.32 -9.12
C PRO A 18 11.58 3.28 -8.01
N GLN A 19 12.13 3.68 -6.85
CA GLN A 19 12.08 2.89 -5.63
C GLN A 19 10.60 2.52 -5.42
N PRO A 20 10.26 1.22 -5.27
CA PRO A 20 8.86 0.80 -5.26
C PRO A 20 8.15 1.48 -4.09
N SER A 21 7.34 2.49 -4.42
CA SER A 21 6.50 3.22 -3.48
C SER A 21 5.50 2.22 -2.90
N THR A 22 5.83 1.62 -1.76
CA THR A 22 5.06 0.50 -1.23
C THR A 22 3.74 1.04 -0.69
N ARG A 23 2.64 0.76 -1.41
CA ARG A 23 1.29 1.23 -1.07
C ARG A 23 0.72 0.32 0.01
N LEU A 24 0.88 0.70 1.29
CA LEU A 24 0.47 -0.11 2.43
C LEU A 24 -0.65 0.53 3.26
N VAL A 25 -1.57 -0.30 3.74
CA VAL A 25 -2.61 0.07 4.71
C VAL A 25 -2.56 -0.81 5.95
N SER A 26 -3.03 -0.25 7.07
CA SER A 26 -3.22 -0.96 8.33
C SER A 26 -4.70 -1.29 8.49
N VAL A 27 -5.05 -2.56 8.70
CA VAL A 27 -6.44 -3.04 8.69
C VAL A 27 -6.75 -3.79 10.00
N ALA A 28 -7.77 -3.33 10.71
CA ALA A 28 -8.37 -4.10 11.80
C ALA A 28 -9.37 -5.12 11.23
N VAL A 29 -9.31 -6.36 11.72
CA VAL A 29 -10.21 -7.44 11.32
C VAL A 29 -10.92 -8.00 12.57
N PRO A 30 -12.15 -8.54 12.45
CA PRO A 30 -12.97 -8.97 13.60
C PRO A 30 -12.47 -10.31 14.17
N VAL A 31 -11.32 -10.27 14.85
CA VAL A 31 -10.69 -11.41 15.52
C VAL A 31 -10.27 -11.02 16.93
N ALA A 32 -9.97 -12.00 17.78
CA ALA A 32 -9.53 -11.78 19.16
C ALA A 32 -8.06 -11.32 19.26
N LEU A 33 -7.71 -10.27 18.51
CA LEU A 33 -6.40 -9.61 18.54
C LEU A 33 -6.62 -8.11 18.53
N ASP A 34 -5.86 -7.40 19.35
CA ASP A 34 -5.99 -5.96 19.63
C ASP A 34 -5.09 -5.09 18.73
N ARG A 35 -4.52 -5.67 17.67
CA ARG A 35 -3.64 -4.99 16.74
C ARG A 35 -4.13 -5.11 15.30
N PRO A 36 -3.90 -4.09 14.46
CA PRO A 36 -4.19 -4.18 13.05
C PRO A 36 -3.09 -4.97 12.30
N PHE A 37 -3.39 -5.33 11.06
CA PHE A 37 -2.50 -6.06 10.15
C PHE A 37 -2.15 -5.20 8.93
N SER A 38 -0.93 -5.34 8.43
CA SER A 38 -0.50 -4.61 7.23
C SER A 38 -0.89 -5.38 5.96
N TYR A 39 -1.37 -4.65 4.96
CA TYR A 39 -1.70 -5.18 3.64
C TYR A 39 -1.17 -4.26 2.54
N GLU A 40 -0.80 -4.87 1.42
CA GLU A 40 -0.50 -4.16 0.18
C GLU A 40 -1.79 -3.72 -0.50
N VAL A 41 -1.79 -2.52 -1.09
CA VAL A 41 -2.85 -2.02 -1.96
C VAL A 41 -2.43 -2.26 -3.41
N PRO A 42 -3.10 -3.16 -4.15
CA PRO A 42 -2.89 -3.37 -5.59
C PRO A 42 -3.02 -2.08 -6.38
N THR A 43 -2.19 -1.89 -7.41
CA THR A 43 -2.15 -0.69 -8.28
C THR A 43 -3.50 -0.34 -8.90
N GLU A 44 -4.36 -1.34 -9.10
CA GLU A 44 -5.68 -1.22 -9.70
C GLU A 44 -6.73 -0.68 -8.73
N LEU A 45 -6.49 -0.75 -7.43
CA LEU A 45 -7.36 -0.21 -6.39
C LEU A 45 -6.88 1.18 -5.97
N PRO A 46 -7.77 2.17 -5.74
CA PRO A 46 -7.39 3.40 -5.07
C PRO A 46 -6.89 3.11 -3.65
N ILE A 47 -6.06 3.99 -3.07
CA ILE A 47 -5.67 3.84 -1.66
C ILE A 47 -6.91 4.11 -0.81
N PRO A 48 -7.41 3.13 -0.03
CA PRO A 48 -8.58 3.34 0.81
C PRO A 48 -8.29 4.36 1.92
N ALA A 49 -9.28 5.20 2.23
CA ALA A 49 -9.20 6.13 3.35
C ALA A 49 -9.30 5.39 4.70
N PRO A 50 -8.76 5.93 5.80
CA PRO A 50 -9.12 5.47 7.15
C PRO A 50 -10.64 5.41 7.32
N GLY A 51 -11.14 4.35 7.93
CA GLY A 51 -12.56 4.11 8.15
C GLY A 51 -13.24 3.36 7.00
N SER A 52 -12.59 3.22 5.84
CA SER A 52 -13.10 2.40 4.74
C SER A 52 -13.08 0.92 5.10
N ARG A 53 -14.11 0.20 4.62
CA ARG A 53 -14.22 -1.25 4.65
C ARG A 53 -13.46 -1.83 3.47
N VAL A 54 -12.62 -2.82 3.76
CA VAL A 54 -11.80 -3.53 2.76
C VAL A 54 -11.98 -5.02 2.89
N VAL A 55 -11.85 -5.74 1.78
CA VAL A 55 -11.87 -7.21 1.76
C VAL A 55 -10.42 -7.70 1.79
N VAL A 56 -10.10 -8.58 2.74
CA VAL A 56 -8.73 -9.05 2.96
C VAL A 56 -8.65 -10.57 3.13
N PRO A 57 -7.56 -11.20 2.66
CA PRO A 57 -7.24 -12.56 3.05
C PRO A 57 -6.75 -12.60 4.50
N PHE A 58 -7.23 -13.58 5.28
CA PHE A 58 -6.80 -13.81 6.65
C PHE A 58 -6.72 -15.30 6.97
N GLY A 59 -5.50 -15.85 6.88
CA GLY A 59 -5.26 -17.29 6.95
C GLY A 59 -5.94 -18.00 5.77
N ARG A 60 -6.91 -18.87 6.08
CA ARG A 60 -7.71 -19.63 5.08
C ARG A 60 -9.05 -18.97 4.74
N ARG A 61 -9.33 -17.78 5.29
CA ARG A 61 -10.60 -17.08 5.16
C ARG A 61 -10.42 -15.76 4.43
N VAL A 62 -11.54 -15.21 3.97
CA VAL A 62 -11.65 -13.84 3.49
C VAL A 62 -12.56 -13.10 4.46
N LEU A 63 -12.13 -11.93 4.92
CA LEU A 63 -12.85 -11.12 5.91
C LEU A 63 -13.02 -9.69 5.40
N VAL A 64 -14.04 -9.01 5.92
CA VAL A 64 -14.13 -7.55 5.85
C VAL A 64 -13.39 -6.96 7.05
N GLY A 65 -12.49 -6.03 6.78
CA GLY A 65 -11.77 -5.26 7.79
C GLY A 65 -11.97 -3.76 7.62
N ILE A 66 -11.52 -2.99 8.60
CA ILE A 66 -11.57 -1.52 8.61
C ILE A 66 -10.16 -0.98 8.52
N VAL A 67 -9.93 -0.08 7.56
CA VAL A 67 -8.66 0.63 7.44
C VAL A 67 -8.50 1.56 8.62
N ARG A 68 -7.38 1.43 9.34
CA ARG A 68 -7.04 2.24 10.50
C ARG A 68 -6.16 3.41 10.09
N ARG A 69 -6.21 4.50 10.85
CA ARG A 69 -5.25 5.59 10.69
C ARG A 69 -3.83 5.02 10.90
N ARG A 70 -2.89 5.41 10.05
CA ARG A 70 -1.53 4.84 10.02
C ARG A 70 -0.81 5.14 11.35
N GLY A 71 -0.79 4.17 12.27
CA GLY A 71 0.01 4.22 13.49
C GLY A 71 1.45 3.77 13.25
N ALA A 72 2.36 4.11 14.17
CA ALA A 72 3.81 3.83 14.07
C ALA A 72 4.17 2.36 13.75
N ALA A 73 3.26 1.40 13.98
CA ALA A 73 3.43 0.00 13.61
C ALA A 73 3.60 -0.25 12.09
N ALA A 74 3.15 0.67 11.22
CA ALA A 74 3.44 0.59 9.78
C ALA A 74 4.94 0.73 9.47
N ILE A 75 5.71 1.37 10.36
CA ILE A 75 7.16 1.57 10.20
C ILE A 75 7.93 0.26 10.50
N ALA A 76 7.42 -0.59 11.38
CA ALA A 76 8.13 -1.78 11.86
C ALA A 76 8.24 -2.91 10.82
N LEU A 77 7.37 -2.96 9.80
CA LEU A 77 7.41 -4.00 8.78
C LEU A 77 8.44 -3.73 7.67
N ALA A 78 8.99 -2.51 7.58
CA ALA A 78 10.14 -2.24 6.73
C ALA A 78 11.37 -3.09 7.10
N ALA A 79 11.37 -3.74 8.27
CA ALA A 79 12.48 -4.53 8.79
C ALA A 79 12.41 -6.05 8.49
N ALA A 80 11.30 -6.59 7.97
CA ALA A 80 11.18 -8.03 7.71
C ALA A 80 10.48 -8.32 6.35
N PRO A 81 11.17 -8.93 5.37
CA PRO A 81 10.71 -9.06 3.98
C PRO A 81 9.67 -10.19 3.76
N SER A 82 8.81 -10.48 4.74
CA SER A 82 7.71 -11.40 4.49
C SER A 82 6.74 -10.77 3.48
N ARG A 83 6.54 -11.43 2.33
CA ARG A 83 5.63 -10.97 1.26
C ARG A 83 4.26 -10.68 1.87
N LEU A 84 3.91 -9.40 1.90
CA LEU A 84 2.62 -8.96 2.39
C LEU A 84 1.51 -9.55 1.53
N ARG A 85 0.35 -9.74 2.15
CA ARG A 85 -0.86 -10.07 1.40
C ARG A 85 -1.45 -8.78 0.85
N ALA A 86 -2.01 -8.86 -0.35
CA ALA A 86 -2.73 -7.76 -0.96
C ALA A 86 -4.19 -7.69 -0.47
N LEU A 87 -4.77 -6.49 -0.48
CA LEU A 87 -6.22 -6.32 -0.44
C LEU A 87 -6.86 -7.04 -1.62
N ILE A 88 -8.06 -7.58 -1.40
CA ILE A 88 -8.89 -8.16 -2.47
C ILE A 88 -9.77 -7.06 -3.09
N ASP A 89 -10.37 -6.20 -2.26
CA ASP A 89 -11.28 -5.15 -2.73
C ASP A 89 -11.44 -4.03 -1.69
N CYS A 90 -11.96 -2.87 -2.12
CA CYS A 90 -12.38 -1.74 -1.30
C CYS A 90 -13.87 -1.50 -1.47
N LEU A 91 -14.65 -1.63 -0.39
CA LEU A 91 -16.11 -1.60 -0.45
C LEU A 91 -16.70 -0.19 -0.37
N ASP A 92 -15.87 0.80 -0.05
CA ASP A 92 -16.27 2.19 0.08
C ASP A 92 -15.46 3.06 -0.91
N PRO A 93 -16.08 4.10 -1.51
CA PRO A 93 -15.33 5.05 -2.30
C PRO A 93 -14.41 5.90 -1.41
N PRO A 94 -13.27 6.40 -1.91
CA PRO A 94 -12.27 7.10 -1.09
C PRO A 94 -12.81 8.29 -0.31
N GLU A 95 -13.80 9.00 -0.86
CA GLU A 95 -14.37 10.22 -0.27
C GLU A 95 -15.51 9.94 0.73
N ARG A 96 -15.96 8.69 0.86
CA ARG A 96 -17.05 8.31 1.77
C ARG A 96 -16.71 7.04 2.55
N PRO A 97 -15.72 7.09 3.47
CA PRO A 97 -15.45 5.98 4.36
C PRO A 97 -16.68 5.67 5.24
N ALA A 98 -16.82 4.40 5.63
CA ALA A 98 -17.95 3.97 6.45
C ALA A 98 -17.89 4.51 7.89
N LEU A 99 -16.69 4.82 8.39
CA LEU A 99 -16.47 5.44 9.70
C LEU A 99 -15.92 6.85 9.54
N THR A 100 -16.35 7.74 10.42
CA THR A 100 -15.83 9.09 10.57
C THR A 100 -14.48 9.09 11.28
N ASP A 101 -13.70 10.14 11.06
CA ASP A 101 -12.31 10.29 11.52
C ASP A 101 -12.09 10.15 13.04
N ASP A 102 -13.12 10.37 13.85
CA ASP A 102 -13.11 10.23 15.31
C ASP A 102 -13.21 8.77 15.79
N LEU A 103 -13.59 7.85 14.91
CA LEU A 103 -13.75 6.42 15.20
C LEU A 103 -12.58 5.55 14.67
N VAL A 104 -11.57 6.15 14.03
CA VAL A 104 -10.52 5.44 13.28
C VAL A 104 -9.09 5.66 13.76
#